data_AF-A0A061R037-F1
#
_entry.id   AF-A0A061R037-F1
#
_cell.length_a   1.000
_cell.length_b   1.000
_cell.length_c   1.000
_cell.angle_alpha   90.00
_cell.angle_beta   90.00
_cell.angle_gamma   90.00
#
_symmetry.space_group_name_H-M   'P 1'
#
loop_
_entity.id
_entity.type
_entity.pdbx_description
1 polymer ?
#
loop_
_entity_poly.entity_id
_entity_poly.type
_entity_poly.pdbx_seq_one_letter_code
_entity_poly.pdbx_strand_id
1 'polypeptide(L)'
;MLDYTNSDKQQCQSIYANALLELSSADFERVSLKILEAGVPSSSDLTGLVGLIYRLAVSEPTLCGPCALLCEHLSQKLPQFPDPNKAGLATTFRQILQDKCQEEFERGGEAGGGIVMDAGGTSNDRHSPEARQRMLGNMQFIGELHKKRMLKETTVHECLAKLLSVEPPNPEDIECLCKLLTTV
;
A
#
# COMPACT_ATOMS: atom_id res chain seq x y z
N MET A 1 28.92 -13.08 7.74
CA MET A 1 27.95 -12.37 6.88
C MET A 1 27.54 -13.40 5.85
N LEU A 2 26.41 -14.08 6.09
CA LEU A 2 25.94 -15.15 5.20
C LEU A 2 25.41 -14.49 3.93
N ASP A 3 25.88 -14.96 2.77
CA ASP A 3 25.44 -14.49 1.46
C ASP A 3 23.94 -14.74 1.32
N TYR A 4 23.15 -13.67 1.42
CA TYR A 4 21.72 -13.69 1.20
C TYR A 4 21.48 -13.88 -0.29
N THR A 5 21.14 -15.10 -0.71
CA THR A 5 21.09 -15.48 -2.13
C THR A 5 19.78 -15.01 -2.77
N ASN A 6 19.76 -14.95 -4.11
CA ASN A 6 18.54 -14.64 -4.86
C ASN A 6 17.43 -15.69 -4.64
N SER A 7 17.81 -16.92 -4.29
CA SER A 7 16.87 -17.99 -3.91
C SER A 7 16.16 -17.68 -2.59
N ASP A 8 16.89 -17.14 -1.61
CA ASP A 8 16.33 -16.78 -0.30
C ASP A 8 15.34 -15.61 -0.40
N LYS A 9 15.62 -14.63 -1.28
CA LYS A 9 14.68 -13.54 -1.62
C LYS A 9 13.36 -14.06 -2.16
N GLN A 10 13.43 -14.94 -3.16
CA GLN A 10 12.24 -15.47 -3.81
C GLN A 10 11.43 -16.39 -2.88
N GLN A 11 12.11 -17.08 -1.96
CA GLN A 11 11.48 -17.90 -0.94
C GLN A 11 10.71 -17.05 0.09
N CYS A 12 11.31 -15.98 0.62
CA CYS A 12 10.63 -15.06 1.54
C CYS A 12 9.37 -14.44 0.93
N GLN A 13 9.46 -13.91 -0.29
CA GLN A 13 8.30 -13.31 -0.97
C GLN A 13 7.16 -14.31 -1.20
N SER A 14 7.49 -15.56 -1.52
CA SER A 14 6.49 -16.62 -1.70
C SER A 14 5.78 -16.95 -0.38
N ILE A 15 6.51 -16.96 0.74
CA ILE A 15 5.92 -17.18 2.08
C ILE A 15 4.97 -16.03 2.44
N TYR A 16 5.39 -14.78 2.21
CA TYR A 16 4.53 -13.62 2.47
C TYR A 16 3.24 -13.68 1.64
N ALA A 17 3.36 -13.97 0.34
CA ALA A 17 2.20 -14.08 -0.54
C ALA A 17 1.22 -15.16 -0.04
N ASN A 18 1.72 -16.35 0.28
CA ASN A 18 0.89 -17.43 0.79
C ASN A 18 0.24 -17.10 2.14
N ALA A 19 0.97 -16.46 3.05
CA ALA A 19 0.42 -16.05 4.34
C ALA A 19 -0.69 -15.00 4.16
N LEU A 20 -0.51 -14.06 3.25
CA LEU A 20 -1.48 -13.00 2.96
C LEU A 20 -2.77 -13.50 2.30
N LEU A 21 -2.73 -14.61 1.56
CA LEU A 21 -3.94 -15.27 1.04
C LEU A 21 -4.88 -15.77 2.14
N GLU A 22 -4.34 -16.03 3.33
CA GLU A 22 -5.13 -16.46 4.50
C GLU A 22 -5.58 -15.27 5.37
N LEU A 23 -5.31 -14.03 4.96
CA LEU A 23 -5.53 -12.87 5.83
C LEU A 23 -7.02 -12.58 6.03
N SER A 24 -7.44 -12.58 7.29
CA SER A 24 -8.74 -12.10 7.75
C SER A 24 -8.56 -11.47 9.14
N SER A 25 -9.59 -10.79 9.66
CA SER A 25 -9.56 -10.33 11.06
C SER A 25 -9.36 -11.47 12.07
N ALA A 26 -9.85 -12.68 11.75
CA ALA A 26 -9.75 -13.84 12.63
C ALA A 26 -8.38 -14.54 12.55
N ASP A 27 -7.72 -14.47 11.39
CA ASP A 27 -6.44 -15.13 11.13
C ASP A 27 -5.24 -14.20 11.31
N PHE A 28 -5.47 -12.93 11.64
CA PHE A 28 -4.45 -11.89 11.76
C PHE A 28 -3.23 -12.33 12.58
N GLU A 29 -3.43 -12.86 13.79
CA GLU A 29 -2.32 -13.28 14.66
C GLU A 29 -1.47 -14.36 13.98
N ARG A 30 -2.11 -15.38 13.40
CA ARG A 30 -1.43 -16.47 12.67
C ARG A 30 -0.64 -15.94 11.48
N VAL A 31 -1.23 -15.06 10.68
CA VAL A 31 -0.59 -14.49 9.49
C VAL A 31 0.59 -13.59 9.90
N SER A 32 0.42 -12.76 10.92
CA SER A 32 1.49 -11.88 11.41
C SER A 32 2.70 -12.68 11.92
N LEU A 33 2.46 -13.77 12.65
CA LEU A 33 3.50 -14.66 13.14
C LEU A 33 4.24 -15.33 11.98
N LYS A 34 3.52 -15.89 11.00
CA LYS A 34 4.14 -16.50 9.80
C LYS A 34 5.10 -15.54 9.09
N ILE A 35 4.71 -14.27 8.95
CA ILE A 35 5.54 -13.24 8.30
C ILE A 35 6.77 -12.91 9.16
N LEU A 36 6.60 -12.77 10.47
CA LEU A 36 7.70 -12.46 11.40
C LEU A 36 8.70 -13.62 11.53
N GLU A 37 8.22 -14.86 11.56
CA GLU A 37 9.05 -16.09 11.62
C GLU A 37 9.83 -16.32 10.33
N ALA A 38 9.22 -16.03 9.18
CA ALA A 38 9.93 -16.03 7.89
C ALA A 38 11.07 -14.99 7.86
N GLY A 39 10.97 -13.95 8.69
CA GLY A 39 11.92 -12.86 8.79
C GLY A 39 11.85 -11.92 7.59
N VAL A 40 12.30 -10.69 7.78
CA VAL A 40 12.48 -9.70 6.70
C VAL A 40 13.96 -9.32 6.69
N PRO A 41 14.78 -9.91 5.80
CA PRO A 41 16.24 -9.80 5.89
C PRO A 41 16.82 -8.57 5.21
N SER A 42 16.10 -7.94 4.27
CA SER A 42 16.59 -6.75 3.55
C SER A 42 15.51 -5.71 3.30
N SER A 43 15.91 -4.48 2.99
CA SER A 43 14.99 -3.43 2.57
C SER A 43 14.22 -3.81 1.30
N SER A 44 14.81 -4.62 0.40
CA SER A 44 14.12 -5.10 -0.79
C SER A 44 12.96 -6.02 -0.42
N ASP A 45 13.14 -6.87 0.59
CA ASP A 45 12.10 -7.79 1.05
C ASP A 45 10.99 -7.04 1.78
N LEU A 46 11.38 -6.03 2.57
CA LEU A 46 10.45 -5.11 3.22
C LEU A 46 9.56 -4.38 2.19
N THR A 47 10.16 -3.82 1.13
CA THR A 47 9.43 -3.17 0.05
C THR A 47 8.49 -4.15 -0.67
N GLY A 48 8.94 -5.38 -0.92
CA GLY A 48 8.11 -6.43 -1.51
C GLY A 48 6.91 -6.81 -0.64
N LEU A 49 7.12 -6.97 0.68
CA LEU A 49 6.07 -7.24 1.65
C LEU A 49 5.03 -6.11 1.71
N VAL A 50 5.49 -4.86 1.79
CA VAL A 50 4.59 -3.68 1.74
C VAL A 50 3.79 -3.68 0.43
N GLY A 51 4.43 -3.94 -0.70
CA GLY A 51 3.77 -4.02 -2.00
C GLY A 51 2.72 -5.15 -2.09
N LEU A 52 2.96 -6.29 -1.46
CA LEU A 52 1.98 -7.39 -1.37
C LEU A 52 0.76 -6.99 -0.55
N ILE A 53 0.97 -6.42 0.65
CA ILE A 53 -0.11 -5.96 1.52
C ILE A 53 -0.97 -4.90 0.81
N TYR A 54 -0.31 -3.95 0.15
CA TYR A 54 -0.98 -2.88 -0.58
C TYR A 54 -1.84 -3.43 -1.72
N ARG A 55 -1.29 -4.32 -2.54
CA ARG A 55 -2.03 -4.95 -3.65
C ARG A 55 -3.23 -5.75 -3.15
N LEU A 56 -3.10 -6.45 -2.03
CA LEU A 56 -4.21 -7.19 -1.42
C LEU A 56 -5.30 -6.22 -0.94
N ALA A 57 -4.94 -5.21 -0.16
CA ALA A 57 -5.90 -4.26 0.41
C ALA A 57 -6.68 -3.49 -0.67
N VAL A 58 -6.01 -3.14 -1.77
CA VAL A 58 -6.62 -2.39 -2.86
C VAL A 58 -7.50 -3.28 -3.75
N SER A 59 -7.09 -4.53 -3.98
CA SER A 59 -7.87 -5.50 -4.77
C SER A 59 -9.09 -6.03 -4.00
N GLU A 60 -8.99 -6.12 -2.67
CA GLU A 60 -10.02 -6.68 -1.79
C GLU A 60 -10.38 -5.68 -0.68
N PRO A 61 -11.36 -4.77 -0.91
CA PRO A 61 -11.67 -3.69 0.03
C PRO A 61 -12.13 -4.15 1.43
N THR A 62 -12.62 -5.38 1.55
CA THR A 62 -12.97 -5.99 2.85
C THR A 62 -11.74 -6.25 3.71
N LEU A 63 -10.56 -6.38 3.10
CA LEU A 63 -9.29 -6.61 3.77
C LEU A 63 -8.53 -5.32 4.12
N CYS A 64 -9.01 -4.13 3.75
CA CYS A 64 -8.34 -2.87 4.11
C CYS A 64 -8.09 -2.75 5.62
N GLY A 65 -9.08 -3.09 6.46
CA GLY A 65 -8.97 -3.05 7.92
C GLY A 65 -7.92 -4.05 8.47
N PRO A 66 -8.05 -5.36 8.18
CA PRO A 66 -7.04 -6.36 8.53
C PRO A 66 -5.62 -6.02 8.03
N CYS A 67 -5.49 -5.54 6.79
CA CYS A 67 -4.20 -5.10 6.24
C CYS A 67 -3.62 -3.93 7.03
N ALA A 68 -4.45 -2.94 7.42
CA ALA A 68 -3.97 -1.80 8.20
C ALA A 68 -3.54 -2.21 9.61
N LEU A 69 -4.26 -3.14 10.24
CA LEU A 69 -3.85 -3.75 11.51
C LEU A 69 -2.50 -4.49 11.38
N LEU A 70 -2.29 -5.20 10.28
CA LEU A 70 -1.01 -5.85 9.98
C LEU A 70 0.12 -4.84 9.78
N CYS A 71 -0.13 -3.75 9.04
CA CYS A 71 0.84 -2.67 8.90
C CYS A 71 1.27 -2.07 10.25
N GLU A 72 0.30 -1.81 11.15
CA GLU A 72 0.57 -1.32 12.51
C GLU A 72 1.45 -2.30 13.29
N HIS A 73 1.11 -3.59 13.27
CA HIS A 73 1.84 -4.61 14.00
C HIS A 73 3.27 -4.80 13.48
N LEU A 74 3.43 -4.89 12.16
CA LEU A 74 4.75 -5.04 11.53
C LEU A 74 5.63 -3.81 11.80
N SER A 75 5.05 -2.60 11.81
CA SER A 75 5.78 -1.38 12.15
C SER A 75 6.33 -1.36 13.58
N GLN A 76 5.72 -2.09 14.51
CA GLN A 76 6.19 -2.17 15.90
C GLN A 76 7.24 -3.26 16.10
N LYS A 77 7.22 -4.31 15.27
CA LYS A 77 8.04 -5.52 15.46
C LYS A 77 9.28 -5.55 14.57
N LEU A 78 9.23 -4.94 13.39
CA LEU A 78 10.34 -4.97 12.45
C LEU A 78 11.40 -3.91 12.81
N PRO A 79 12.69 -4.21 12.59
CA PRO A 79 13.78 -3.27 12.84
C PRO A 79 13.82 -2.17 11.78
N GLN A 80 14.83 -1.30 11.88
CA GLN A 80 15.20 -0.41 10.80
C GLN A 80 16.03 -1.15 9.75
N PHE A 81 15.97 -0.68 8.51
CA PHE A 81 16.67 -1.23 7.36
C PHE A 81 17.51 -0.14 6.68
N PRO A 82 18.58 -0.48 5.95
CA PRO A 82 19.26 0.50 5.10
C PRO A 82 18.28 1.11 4.09
N ASP A 83 18.26 2.43 3.95
CA ASP A 83 17.39 3.13 3.01
C ASP A 83 17.88 2.86 1.57
N PRO A 84 17.02 2.36 0.66
CA PRO A 84 17.41 2.02 -0.71
C PRO A 84 17.68 3.26 -1.57
N ASN A 85 17.12 4.41 -1.20
CA ASN A 85 17.18 5.66 -1.95
C ASN A 85 18.19 6.65 -1.36
N LYS A 86 18.57 6.49 -0.10
CA LYS A 86 19.43 7.43 0.63
C LYS A 86 20.61 6.72 1.29
N ALA A 87 21.75 6.76 0.61
CA ALA A 87 22.98 6.11 1.07
C ALA A 87 23.35 6.54 2.51
N GLY A 88 23.57 5.56 3.38
CA GLY A 88 23.97 5.77 4.78
C GLY A 88 22.82 6.14 5.72
N LEU A 89 21.58 6.25 5.24
CA LEU A 89 20.41 6.43 6.09
C LEU A 89 19.68 5.10 6.32
N ALA A 90 18.89 5.08 7.39
CA ALA A 90 18.02 3.96 7.72
C ALA A 90 16.55 4.35 7.48
N THR A 91 15.76 3.37 7.07
CA THR A 91 14.32 3.47 6.87
C THR A 91 13.58 2.47 7.76
N THR A 92 12.27 2.69 7.94
CA THR A 92 11.39 1.83 8.74
C THR A 92 10.28 1.28 7.86
N PHE A 93 9.59 0.22 8.32
CA PHE A 93 8.36 -0.25 7.67
C PHE A 93 7.37 0.91 7.43
N ARG A 94 7.17 1.76 8.43
CA ARG A 94 6.25 2.91 8.34
C ARG A 94 6.67 3.90 7.26
N GLN A 95 7.97 4.18 7.12
CA GLN A 95 8.47 5.10 6.10
C GLN A 95 8.29 4.52 4.70
N ILE A 96 8.64 3.24 4.48
CA ILE A 96 8.42 2.57 3.18
C ILE A 96 6.93 2.53 2.83
N LEU A 97 6.05 2.27 3.80
CA LEU A 97 4.60 2.29 3.60
C LEU A 97 4.11 3.69 3.19
N GLN A 98 4.60 4.76 3.83
CA GLN A 98 4.26 6.13 3.48
C GLN A 98 4.72 6.48 2.06
N ASP A 99 5.96 6.14 1.72
CA ASP A 99 6.50 6.35 0.37
C ASP A 99 5.67 5.59 -0.67
N LYS A 100 5.21 4.37 -0.34
CA LYS A 100 4.34 3.58 -1.21
C LYS A 100 2.95 4.19 -1.39
N CYS A 101 2.34 4.71 -0.32
CA CYS A 101 1.05 5.41 -0.43
C CYS A 101 1.16 6.64 -1.33
N GLN A 102 2.27 7.39 -1.19
CA GLN A 102 2.54 8.55 -2.03
C GLN A 102 2.68 8.16 -3.50
N GLU A 103 3.48 7.11 -3.81
CA GLU A 103 3.65 6.60 -5.17
C GLU A 103 2.32 6.14 -5.78
N GLU A 104 1.50 5.39 -5.04
CA GLU A 104 0.21 4.88 -5.53
C GLU A 104 -0.80 6.01 -5.74
N PHE A 105 -0.74 7.05 -4.90
CA PHE A 105 -1.56 8.24 -5.05
C PHE A 105 -1.13 9.11 -6.24
N GLU A 106 0.17 9.34 -6.42
CA GLU A 106 0.74 10.06 -7.55
C GLU A 106 0.48 9.32 -8.86
N ARG A 107 0.66 8.00 -8.88
CA ARG A 107 0.35 7.17 -10.06
C ARG A 107 -1.15 7.19 -10.40
N GLY A 108 -2.02 7.27 -9.39
CA GLY A 108 -3.45 7.52 -9.56
C GLY A 108 -3.76 8.95 -10.04
N GLY A 109 -2.95 9.93 -9.64
CA GLY A 109 -3.09 11.36 -9.95
C GLY A 109 -2.44 11.81 -11.27
N GLU A 110 -1.41 11.13 -11.77
CA GLU A 110 -0.80 11.28 -13.10
C GLU A 110 -1.63 10.53 -14.16
N ALA A 111 -2.28 9.44 -13.75
CA ALA A 111 -3.52 8.99 -14.38
C ALA A 111 -4.69 9.99 -14.21
N GLY A 112 -4.45 11.22 -13.78
CA GLY A 112 -5.38 12.36 -13.74
C GLY A 112 -4.87 13.61 -14.48
N GLY A 113 -3.65 13.57 -15.05
CA GLY A 113 -3.10 14.69 -15.81
C GLY A 113 -1.78 14.33 -16.48
N GLY A 114 -1.82 14.09 -17.80
CA GLY A 114 -0.63 13.81 -18.62
C GLY A 114 -0.41 12.32 -18.90
N ILE A 115 -0.53 11.95 -20.19
CA ILE A 115 -0.21 10.62 -20.71
C ILE A 115 1.32 10.43 -20.73
N VAL A 116 1.84 9.43 -20.02
CA VAL A 116 3.01 8.62 -20.40
C VAL A 116 2.83 7.23 -19.77
N MET A 117 2.23 6.28 -20.49
CA MET A 117 2.88 5.21 -21.25
C MET A 117 3.90 4.37 -20.46
N ASP A 118 3.42 3.28 -19.84
CA ASP A 118 4.07 1.98 -19.96
C ASP A 118 3.13 1.03 -20.71
N ALA A 119 3.71 0.14 -21.51
CA ALA A 119 3.16 -0.42 -22.73
C ALA A 119 1.89 -1.28 -22.53
N GLY A 120 0.77 -0.85 -23.14
CA GLY A 120 -0.34 -1.75 -23.51
C GLY A 120 -1.77 -1.23 -23.27
N GLY A 121 -1.97 -0.22 -22.43
CA GLY A 121 -3.31 0.30 -22.11
C GLY A 121 -3.74 1.46 -23.00
N THR A 122 -4.81 1.27 -23.79
CA THR A 122 -5.48 2.39 -24.48
C THR A 122 -6.18 3.29 -23.45
N SER A 123 -6.33 4.58 -23.76
CA SER A 123 -6.92 5.65 -22.94
C SER A 123 -8.35 5.43 -22.42
N ASN A 124 -8.93 4.25 -22.65
CA ASN A 124 -10.26 3.83 -22.18
C ASN A 124 -10.22 3.10 -20.82
N ASP A 125 -9.03 2.85 -20.27
CA ASP A 125 -8.85 2.01 -19.07
C ASP A 125 -9.14 2.74 -17.74
N ARG A 126 -9.34 4.07 -17.74
CA ARG A 126 -9.68 4.82 -16.52
C ARG A 126 -11.14 4.64 -16.09
N HIS A 127 -12.03 4.43 -17.05
CA HIS A 127 -13.43 4.08 -16.79
C HIS A 127 -13.64 2.58 -16.72
N SER A 128 -12.56 1.79 -16.76
CA SER A 128 -12.71 0.36 -16.51
C SER A 128 -13.21 0.17 -15.08
N PRO A 129 -14.19 -0.73 -14.87
CA PRO A 129 -14.66 -1.03 -13.53
C PRO A 129 -13.51 -1.48 -12.63
N GLU A 130 -12.47 -2.10 -13.18
CA GLU A 130 -11.26 -2.52 -12.46
C GLU A 130 -10.45 -1.32 -11.96
N ALA A 131 -10.19 -0.31 -12.80
CA ALA A 131 -9.47 0.89 -12.39
C ALA A 131 -10.22 1.68 -11.32
N ARG A 132 -11.54 1.84 -11.47
CA ARG A 132 -12.40 2.48 -10.47
C ARG A 132 -12.43 1.70 -9.15
N GLN A 133 -12.58 0.38 -9.21
CA GLN A 133 -12.53 -0.49 -8.03
C GLN A 133 -11.20 -0.34 -7.28
N ARG A 134 -10.10 -0.27 -8.03
CA ARG A 134 -8.76 -0.06 -7.48
C ARG A 134 -8.62 1.32 -6.82
N MET A 135 -9.14 2.38 -7.43
CA MET A 135 -9.14 3.71 -6.82
C MET A 135 -9.93 3.75 -5.51
N LEU A 136 -11.13 3.15 -5.48
CA LEU A 136 -11.95 3.08 -4.26
C LEU A 136 -11.30 2.26 -3.15
N GLY A 137 -10.70 1.11 -3.50
CA GLY A 137 -9.93 0.29 -2.56
C GLY A 137 -8.72 1.05 -2.00
N ASN A 138 -8.03 1.82 -2.85
CA ASN A 138 -6.94 2.69 -2.44
C ASN A 138 -7.38 3.75 -1.42
N MET A 139 -8.46 4.46 -1.69
CA MET A 139 -8.99 5.48 -0.76
C MET A 139 -9.43 4.87 0.58
N GLN A 140 -10.10 3.72 0.54
CA GLN A 140 -10.48 3.02 1.76
C GLN A 140 -9.24 2.56 2.55
N PHE A 141 -8.22 2.04 1.87
CA PHE A 141 -7.01 1.58 2.56
C PHE A 141 -6.22 2.74 3.18
N ILE A 142 -6.09 3.88 2.48
CA ILE A 142 -5.49 5.10 3.02
C ILE A 142 -6.21 5.54 4.30
N GLY A 143 -7.55 5.53 4.31
CA GLY A 143 -8.34 5.86 5.50
C GLY A 143 -8.06 4.92 6.68
N GLU A 144 -8.04 3.60 6.45
CA GLU A 144 -7.74 2.62 7.50
C GLU A 144 -6.30 2.75 8.03
N LEU A 145 -5.33 3.01 7.14
CA LEU A 145 -3.95 3.30 7.54
C LEU A 145 -3.85 4.58 8.37
N HIS A 146 -4.61 5.62 8.03
CA HIS A 146 -4.66 6.85 8.81
C HIS A 146 -5.21 6.62 10.23
N LYS A 147 -6.30 5.86 10.37
CA LYS A 147 -6.85 5.45 11.68
C LYS A 147 -5.84 4.71 12.55
N LYS A 148 -5.01 3.87 11.92
CA LYS A 148 -3.90 3.17 12.57
C LYS A 148 -2.66 4.02 12.81
N ARG A 149 -2.75 5.33 12.57
CA ARG A 149 -1.64 6.29 12.64
C ARG A 149 -0.44 5.83 11.81
N MET A 150 -0.67 5.12 10.70
CA MET A 150 0.40 4.68 9.82
C MET A 150 0.80 5.77 8.82
N LEU A 151 -0.13 6.66 8.49
CA LEU A 151 0.11 7.82 7.62
C LEU A 151 0.14 9.12 8.41
N LYS A 152 0.77 10.15 7.81
CA LYS A 152 0.72 11.52 8.31
C LYS A 152 -0.63 12.14 7.92
N GLU A 153 -1.11 13.09 8.72
CA GLU A 153 -2.29 13.90 8.38
C GLU A 153 -2.14 14.59 7.02
N THR A 154 -0.92 15.06 6.70
CA THR A 154 -0.60 15.71 5.42
C THR A 154 -0.95 14.84 4.22
N THR A 155 -0.67 13.53 4.28
CA THR A 155 -0.98 12.59 3.19
C THR A 155 -2.49 12.51 2.93
N VAL A 156 -3.31 12.48 3.98
CA VAL A 156 -4.78 12.46 3.82
C VAL A 156 -5.29 13.79 3.30
N HIS A 157 -4.77 14.92 3.80
CA HIS A 157 -5.13 16.24 3.30
C HIS A 157 -4.78 16.43 1.83
N GLU A 158 -3.61 15.94 1.38
CA GLU A 158 -3.22 15.94 -0.03
C GLU A 158 -4.18 15.09 -0.88
N CYS A 159 -4.62 13.94 -0.36
CA CYS A 159 -5.66 13.13 -1.00
C CYS A 159 -6.96 13.90 -1.21
N LEU A 160 -7.46 14.55 -0.15
CA LEU A 160 -8.68 15.35 -0.20
C LEU A 160 -8.55 16.54 -1.17
N ALA A 161 -7.43 17.26 -1.11
CA ALA A 161 -7.17 18.42 -1.97
C ALA A 161 -7.12 18.05 -3.45
N LYS A 162 -6.53 16.91 -3.80
CA LYS A 162 -6.46 16.44 -5.19
C LYS A 162 -7.83 16.05 -5.74
N LEU A 163 -8.63 15.33 -4.97
CA LEU A 163 -10.00 14.93 -5.37
C LEU A 163 -10.93 16.13 -5.59
N LEU A 164 -10.61 17.28 -4.98
CA LEU A 164 -11.35 18.53 -5.12
C LEU A 164 -10.66 19.54 -6.06
N SER A 165 -9.58 19.17 -6.73
CA SER A 165 -8.75 20.10 -7.51
C SER A 165 -9.35 20.53 -8.86
N VAL A 166 -10.39 19.83 -9.33
CA VAL A 166 -11.07 20.11 -10.61
C VAL A 166 -12.47 20.68 -10.34
N GLU A 167 -12.83 21.76 -11.06
CA GLU A 167 -14.15 22.39 -10.97
C GLU A 167 -14.91 22.34 -12.31
N PRO A 168 -16.14 21.79 -12.36
CA PRO A 168 -16.81 21.07 -11.28
C PRO A 168 -16.14 19.70 -10.99
N PRO A 169 -16.19 19.20 -9.74
CA PRO A 169 -15.64 17.88 -9.42
C PRO A 169 -16.35 16.79 -10.23
N ASN A 170 -15.60 15.79 -10.70
CA ASN A 170 -16.22 14.66 -11.37
C ASN A 170 -16.88 13.71 -10.33
N PRO A 171 -17.94 12.98 -10.72
CA PRO A 171 -18.67 12.12 -9.78
C PRO A 171 -17.83 11.00 -9.15
N GLU A 172 -16.82 10.49 -9.87
CA GLU A 172 -15.94 9.41 -9.41
C GLU A 172 -15.01 9.89 -8.29
N ASP A 173 -14.48 11.11 -8.38
CA ASP A 173 -13.68 11.75 -7.35
C ASP A 173 -14.52 12.07 -6.12
N ILE A 174 -15.78 12.48 -6.29
CA ILE A 174 -16.72 12.68 -5.18
C ILE A 174 -17.03 11.36 -4.47
N GLU A 175 -17.17 10.26 -5.20
CA GLU A 175 -17.35 8.94 -4.60
C GLU A 175 -16.09 8.51 -3.83
N CYS A 176 -14.90 8.68 -4.41
CA CYS A 176 -13.61 8.43 -3.75
C CYS A 176 -13.46 9.26 -2.47
N LEU A 177 -13.85 10.53 -2.52
CA LEU A 177 -13.87 11.44 -1.38
C LEU A 177 -14.80 10.94 -0.28
N CYS A 178 -16.05 10.62 -0.62
CA CYS A 178 -17.01 10.04 0.32
C CYS A 178 -16.47 8.76 0.95
N LYS A 179 -15.85 7.88 0.16
CA LYS A 179 -15.27 6.63 0.64
C LYS A 179 -14.15 6.87 1.65
N LEU A 180 -13.23 7.79 1.36
CA LEU A 180 -12.17 8.19 2.28
C LEU A 180 -12.76 8.76 3.57
N LEU A 181 -13.70 9.72 3.46
CA LEU A 181 -14.34 10.40 4.60
C LEU A 181 -15.17 9.46 5.49
N THR A 182 -15.77 8.41 4.94
CA THR A 182 -16.46 7.38 5.76
C THR A 182 -15.51 6.48 6.52
N THR A 183 -14.23 6.48 6.13
CA THR A 183 -13.22 5.61 6.72
C THR A 183 -12.38 6.34 7.76
N VAL A 184 -12.06 7.64 7.58
CA VAL A 184 -11.22 8.44 8.52
C VAL A 184 -11.94 8.87 9.79
#